data_AF-A0A1H7T4H2-F1
#
_entry.id   AF-A0A1H7T4H2-F1
#
_cell.length_a   1.000
_cell.length_b   1.000
_cell.length_c   1.000
_cell.angle_alpha   90.00
_cell.angle_beta   90.00
_cell.angle_gamma   90.00
#
_symmetry.space_group_name_H-M   'P 1'
#
loop_
_entity.id
_entity.type
_entity.pdbx_description
1 polymer ?
#
loop_
_entity_poly.entity_id
_entity_poly.type
_entity_poly.pdbx_seq_one_letter_code
_entity_poly.pdbx_strand_id
1 'polypeptide(L)'
;MIFSRSLATLRRWRDTFYMTTLIKRASAEARAFRISRNNARHAAAASDDAIATRSRNTKRTRAQNDDLDAAPKIDAPRKPRYAPVTFSEEDGVRYLHFGTEWVQGAMRLKKPHHIELEYAQQMMAWLLFLATPARIVQLGLGAAALTKFAHRFLRPAKVEAVELNPAVVVAARTMFELPPDDARLTVHERDAWDFVNDRENHGTIGALQIDVYDATARGPVLDSVAFYRAVRACLTDAGIATINLFGDHPSFVRNMKRLNEAFEGRVIALPEVHEGNRIALAFSGPALDVPYAALEKRARLIEAKLGLPAQQWVKGLRESSGKDGESFSI
;
A
#
# COMPACT_ATOMS: atom_id res chain seq x y z
N MET A 1 -29.17 -53.21 -1.27
CA MET A 1 -28.56 -52.35 -0.24
C MET A 1 -27.59 -51.40 -0.95
N ILE A 2 -28.08 -50.27 -1.44
CA ILE A 2 -27.25 -49.25 -2.11
C ILE A 2 -27.69 -47.87 -1.61
N PHE A 3 -26.70 -46.99 -1.51
CA PHE A 3 -26.71 -45.54 -1.32
C PHE A 3 -26.69 -45.01 0.12
N SER A 4 -25.47 -44.70 0.57
CA SER A 4 -25.19 -43.50 1.36
C SER A 4 -23.72 -43.10 1.23
N ARG A 5 -23.40 -42.31 0.20
CA ARG A 5 -22.24 -41.42 0.15
C ARG A 5 -22.67 -40.15 -0.61
N SER A 6 -22.17 -39.00 -0.15
CA SER A 6 -22.26 -37.66 -0.76
C SER A 6 -23.31 -36.71 -0.17
N LEU A 7 -22.97 -36.13 0.98
CA LEU A 7 -23.51 -34.84 1.46
C LEU A 7 -22.38 -33.94 2.02
N ALA A 8 -21.34 -34.53 2.59
CA ALA A 8 -20.16 -33.79 3.09
C ALA A 8 -19.29 -33.17 1.98
N THR A 9 -19.24 -33.78 0.80
CA THR A 9 -18.42 -33.27 -0.32
C THR A 9 -19.07 -32.06 -1.00
N LEU A 10 -20.41 -32.00 -1.07
CA LEU A 10 -21.13 -30.88 -1.71
C LEU A 10 -21.07 -29.57 -0.91
N ARG A 11 -20.95 -29.64 0.42
CA ARG A 11 -20.84 -28.45 1.29
C ARG A 11 -19.49 -27.76 1.14
N ARG A 12 -18.41 -28.54 1.08
CA ARG A 12 -17.03 -28.05 0.87
C ARG A 12 -16.84 -27.36 -0.50
N TRP A 13 -17.58 -27.79 -1.52
CA TRP A 13 -17.57 -27.17 -2.85
C TRP A 13 -18.38 -25.86 -2.91
N ARG A 14 -19.51 -25.75 -2.19
CA ARG A 14 -20.26 -24.47 -2.08
C ARG A 14 -19.50 -23.41 -1.30
N ASP A 15 -18.80 -23.78 -0.22
CA ASP A 15 -18.02 -22.82 0.59
C ASP A 15 -16.80 -22.28 -0.16
N THR A 16 -16.13 -23.11 -0.98
CA THR A 16 -15.00 -22.68 -1.82
C THR A 16 -15.47 -21.78 -2.97
N PHE A 17 -16.65 -22.05 -3.55
CA PHE A 17 -17.21 -21.28 -4.66
C PHE A 17 -17.81 -19.93 -4.20
N TYR A 18 -18.34 -19.86 -2.96
CA TYR A 18 -18.89 -18.63 -2.38
C TYR A 18 -17.80 -17.66 -1.87
N MET A 19 -16.75 -18.16 -1.22
CA MET A 19 -15.55 -17.38 -0.86
C MET A 19 -14.87 -16.78 -2.09
N THR A 20 -14.87 -17.48 -3.23
CA THR A 20 -14.37 -16.87 -4.48
C THR A 20 -15.26 -15.72 -4.95
N THR A 21 -16.57 -15.70 -4.69
CA THR A 21 -17.47 -14.62 -5.16
C THR A 21 -17.37 -13.31 -4.37
N LEU A 22 -17.06 -13.36 -3.08
CA LEU A 22 -16.82 -12.15 -2.27
C LEU A 22 -15.40 -11.60 -2.46
N ILE A 23 -14.40 -12.47 -2.57
CA ILE A 23 -13.02 -12.06 -2.92
C ILE A 23 -12.93 -11.58 -4.38
N LYS A 24 -13.78 -12.08 -5.27
CA LYS A 24 -13.92 -11.55 -6.66
C LYS A 24 -14.40 -10.10 -6.72
N ARG A 25 -14.95 -9.52 -5.64
CA ARG A 25 -15.35 -8.11 -5.59
C ARG A 25 -14.23 -7.17 -5.21
N ALA A 26 -13.25 -7.59 -4.41
CA ALA A 26 -12.03 -6.81 -4.16
C ALA A 26 -11.19 -6.60 -5.44
N SER A 27 -11.29 -7.54 -6.39
CA SER A 27 -10.69 -7.50 -7.73
C SER A 27 -11.76 -7.33 -8.83
N ALA A 28 -12.64 -6.32 -8.70
CA ALA A 28 -13.63 -6.00 -9.73
C ALA A 28 -13.13 -4.97 -10.78
N GLU A 29 -12.01 -4.28 -10.53
CA GLU A 29 -11.42 -3.39 -11.53
C GLU A 29 -10.87 -4.15 -12.76
N ALA A 30 -10.30 -5.34 -12.58
CA ALA A 30 -9.80 -6.17 -13.69
C ALA A 30 -10.92 -6.65 -14.65
N ARG A 31 -12.16 -6.80 -14.15
CA ARG A 31 -13.30 -7.30 -14.95
C ARG A 31 -14.17 -6.19 -15.53
N ALA A 32 -14.37 -5.07 -14.84
CA ALA A 32 -15.22 -3.97 -15.30
C ALA A 32 -14.67 -3.28 -16.58
N PHE A 33 -13.34 -3.28 -16.78
CA PHE A 33 -12.71 -2.67 -17.95
C PHE A 33 -12.73 -3.50 -19.24
N ARG A 34 -13.12 -4.79 -19.19
CA ARG A 34 -13.35 -5.58 -20.42
C ARG A 34 -14.67 -5.19 -21.09
N ILE A 35 -15.66 -4.76 -20.31
CA ILE A 35 -16.99 -4.35 -20.81
C ILE A 35 -16.94 -2.91 -21.36
N SER A 36 -16.20 -2.00 -20.69
CA SER A 36 -16.02 -0.61 -21.15
C SER A 36 -15.25 -0.50 -22.48
N ARG A 37 -14.22 -1.34 -22.70
CA ARG A 37 -13.46 -1.36 -23.97
C ARG A 37 -14.26 -1.83 -25.19
N ASN A 38 -15.25 -2.70 -25.02
CA ASN A 38 -16.13 -3.12 -26.12
C ASN A 38 -17.15 -2.03 -26.49
N ASN A 39 -17.61 -1.24 -25.51
CA ASN A 39 -18.54 -0.13 -25.76
C ASN A 39 -17.84 1.09 -26.39
N ALA A 40 -16.58 1.37 -26.03
CA ALA A 40 -15.81 2.47 -26.62
C ALA A 40 -15.42 2.24 -28.09
N ARG A 41 -15.36 0.98 -28.56
CA ARG A 41 -15.10 0.65 -29.97
C ARG A 41 -16.32 0.82 -30.88
N HIS A 42 -17.53 0.93 -30.34
CA HIS A 42 -18.74 1.22 -31.11
C HIS A 42 -19.14 2.71 -31.10
N ALA A 43 -18.51 3.55 -30.27
CA ALA A 43 -18.80 4.98 -30.17
C ALA A 43 -17.80 5.88 -30.94
N ALA A 44 -16.68 5.33 -31.44
CA ALA A 44 -15.64 6.08 -32.18
C ALA A 44 -15.85 6.06 -33.71
N ALA A 45 -17.11 6.07 -34.16
CA ALA A 45 -17.48 6.17 -35.56
C ALA A 45 -18.58 7.24 -35.76
N ALA A 46 -18.35 8.44 -35.23
CA ALA A 46 -19.08 9.64 -35.63
C ALA A 46 -18.32 10.90 -35.18
N SER A 47 -18.23 11.86 -36.10
CA SER A 47 -17.77 13.26 -35.94
C SER A 47 -16.26 13.53 -35.83
N ASP A 48 -15.62 13.63 -36.99
CA ASP A 48 -14.59 14.63 -37.24
C ASP A 48 -15.25 15.80 -37.98
N ASP A 49 -15.12 17.03 -37.48
CA ASP A 49 -14.81 18.20 -38.33
C ASP A 49 -14.55 19.51 -37.54
N ALA A 50 -13.62 20.28 -38.12
CA ALA A 50 -13.42 21.74 -38.06
C ALA A 50 -12.54 22.39 -36.96
N ILE A 51 -11.36 22.76 -37.47
CA ILE A 51 -10.32 23.73 -37.07
C ILE A 51 -10.85 25.18 -36.93
N ALA A 52 -10.27 26.01 -36.03
CA ALA A 52 -9.69 27.33 -36.36
C ALA A 52 -9.16 28.15 -35.16
N THR A 53 -8.12 28.93 -35.49
CA THR A 53 -7.18 29.76 -34.75
C THR A 53 -7.73 31.11 -34.23
N ARG A 54 -7.08 31.68 -33.20
CA ARG A 54 -6.67 33.11 -33.18
C ARG A 54 -5.71 33.47 -32.03
N SER A 55 -4.58 34.05 -32.43
CA SER A 55 -3.58 34.75 -31.61
C SER A 55 -3.96 36.23 -31.47
N ARG A 56 -3.62 36.85 -30.33
CA ARG A 56 -3.18 38.26 -30.28
C ARG A 56 -2.40 38.59 -29.01
N ASN A 57 -1.37 39.39 -29.23
CA ASN A 57 -0.26 39.80 -28.37
C ASN A 57 -0.51 41.23 -27.86
N THR A 58 -0.02 41.65 -26.68
CA THR A 58 0.77 42.90 -26.46
C THR A 58 0.97 43.34 -24.98
N LYS A 59 2.25 43.62 -24.68
CA LYS A 59 2.89 44.73 -23.93
C LYS A 59 2.66 44.99 -22.42
N ARG A 60 3.80 44.99 -21.71
CA ARG A 60 4.13 45.54 -20.39
C ARG A 60 3.82 47.03 -20.23
N THR A 61 3.43 47.44 -19.02
CA THR A 61 3.85 48.70 -18.37
C THR A 61 3.88 48.52 -16.84
N ARG A 62 4.74 49.30 -16.18
CA ARG A 62 5.15 49.21 -14.78
C ARG A 62 4.49 50.37 -14.03
N ALA A 63 3.59 50.12 -13.07
CA ALA A 63 3.06 51.14 -12.18
C ALA A 63 2.66 50.53 -10.82
N GLN A 64 3.31 51.04 -9.77
CA GLN A 64 2.77 51.38 -8.45
C GLN A 64 2.37 50.26 -7.45
N ASN A 65 3.01 50.35 -6.28
CA ASN A 65 2.90 49.55 -5.07
C ASN A 65 1.61 49.82 -4.26
N ASP A 66 0.43 49.88 -4.88
CA ASP A 66 -0.84 50.13 -4.15
C ASP A 66 -1.86 48.97 -4.22
N ASP A 67 -1.51 47.82 -4.79
CA ASP A 67 -2.45 46.71 -5.05
C ASP A 67 -2.60 45.66 -3.93
N LEU A 68 -1.97 45.83 -2.76
CA LEU A 68 -2.01 44.81 -1.70
C LEU A 68 -3.35 44.78 -0.93
N ASP A 69 -4.14 45.85 -0.98
CA ASP A 69 -5.47 45.90 -0.35
C ASP A 69 -6.58 45.25 -1.21
N ALA A 70 -6.31 45.03 -2.50
CA ALA A 70 -7.18 44.33 -3.44
C ALA A 70 -6.81 42.84 -3.61
N ALA A 71 -5.79 42.36 -2.89
CA ALA A 71 -5.41 40.95 -2.91
C ALA A 71 -6.61 40.10 -2.45
N PRO A 72 -7.07 39.12 -3.25
CA PRO A 72 -8.15 38.23 -2.82
C PRO A 72 -7.70 37.57 -1.53
N LYS A 73 -8.46 37.80 -0.44
CA LYS A 73 -8.27 37.08 0.81
C LYS A 73 -8.31 35.60 0.46
N ILE A 74 -7.16 34.94 0.56
CA ILE A 74 -7.07 33.50 0.37
C ILE A 74 -7.93 32.92 1.48
N ASP A 75 -9.14 32.46 1.15
CA ASP A 75 -10.00 31.74 2.08
C ASP A 75 -9.13 30.70 2.78
N ALA A 76 -9.19 30.68 4.12
CA ALA A 76 -8.48 29.70 4.92
C ALA A 76 -8.66 28.32 4.28
N PRO A 77 -7.59 27.53 4.07
CA PRO A 77 -7.65 26.30 3.29
C PRO A 77 -8.81 25.45 3.82
N ARG A 78 -9.80 25.20 2.95
CA ARG A 78 -10.98 24.42 3.31
C ARG A 78 -10.52 23.10 3.93
N LYS A 79 -11.01 22.78 5.13
CA LYS A 79 -10.73 21.50 5.77
C LYS A 79 -10.96 20.37 4.76
N PRO A 80 -10.02 19.43 4.59
CA PRO A 80 -10.20 18.32 3.67
C PRO A 80 -11.49 17.57 4.01
N ARG A 81 -12.31 17.27 3.00
CA ARG A 81 -13.47 16.41 3.17
C ARG A 81 -13.03 14.97 2.95
N TYR A 82 -13.00 14.20 4.03
CA TYR A 82 -12.68 12.78 3.96
C TYR A 82 -13.94 11.96 3.64
N ALA A 83 -13.73 10.79 3.01
CA ALA A 83 -14.80 9.82 2.87
C ALA A 83 -15.23 9.27 4.23
N PRO A 84 -16.51 8.89 4.37
CA PRO A 84 -17.01 8.35 5.62
C PRO A 84 -16.34 7.02 5.93
N VAL A 85 -15.88 6.86 7.17
CA VAL A 85 -15.35 5.58 7.66
C VAL A 85 -16.53 4.69 8.03
N THR A 86 -16.65 3.55 7.35
CA THR A 86 -17.69 2.54 7.59
C THR A 86 -17.07 1.17 7.85
N PHE A 87 -17.85 0.27 8.46
CA PHE A 87 -17.39 -1.06 8.83
C PHE A 87 -18.44 -2.12 8.53
N SER A 88 -17.97 -3.33 8.24
CA SER A 88 -18.78 -4.53 8.10
C SER A 88 -18.14 -5.69 8.88
N GLU A 89 -18.93 -6.70 9.22
CA GLU A 89 -18.45 -7.90 9.87
C GLU A 89 -19.01 -9.15 9.19
N GLU A 90 -18.13 -10.10 8.88
CA GLU A 90 -18.48 -11.37 8.27
C GLU A 90 -17.47 -12.44 8.74
N ASP A 91 -17.96 -13.64 9.06
CA ASP A 91 -17.13 -14.79 9.48
C ASP A 91 -16.07 -14.49 10.57
N GLY A 92 -16.42 -13.59 11.50
CA GLY A 92 -15.55 -13.17 12.60
C GLY A 92 -14.38 -12.26 12.18
N VAL A 93 -14.49 -11.63 11.01
CA VAL A 93 -13.58 -10.60 10.49
C VAL A 93 -14.34 -9.29 10.41
N ARG A 94 -13.73 -8.23 10.92
CA ARG A 94 -14.20 -6.85 10.77
C ARG A 94 -13.43 -6.18 9.64
N TYR A 95 -14.14 -5.51 8.74
CA TYR A 95 -13.59 -4.82 7.59
C TYR A 95 -13.76 -3.31 7.73
N LEU A 96 -12.74 -2.58 7.29
CA LEU A 96 -12.74 -1.12 7.17
C LEU A 96 -13.08 -0.73 5.73
N HIS A 97 -13.92 0.28 5.57
CA HIS A 97 -14.32 0.83 4.28
C HIS A 97 -14.31 2.37 4.30
N PHE A 98 -14.20 2.98 3.13
CA PHE A 98 -14.28 4.44 2.94
C PHE A 98 -15.52 4.84 2.12
N GLY A 99 -16.71 4.55 2.66
CA GLY A 99 -17.98 4.91 2.02
C GLY A 99 -18.29 4.13 0.74
N THR A 100 -17.50 3.11 0.44
CA THR A 100 -17.60 2.23 -0.73
C THR A 100 -17.59 0.77 -0.30
N GLU A 101 -17.85 -0.17 -1.20
CA GLU A 101 -17.76 -1.61 -0.91
C GLU A 101 -16.31 -2.13 -0.77
N TRP A 102 -15.33 -1.29 -1.09
CA TRP A 102 -13.91 -1.66 -1.12
C TRP A 102 -13.35 -1.86 0.28
N VAL A 103 -12.65 -2.98 0.48
CA VAL A 103 -11.96 -3.28 1.73
C VAL A 103 -10.67 -2.46 1.79
N GLN A 104 -10.56 -1.62 2.80
CA GLN A 104 -9.39 -0.78 3.09
C GLN A 104 -8.50 -1.37 4.19
N GLY A 105 -9.01 -2.39 4.88
CA GLY A 105 -8.31 -3.08 5.96
C GLY A 105 -9.21 -4.12 6.61
N ALA A 106 -8.62 -5.09 7.29
CA ALA A 106 -9.37 -6.13 7.97
C ALA A 106 -8.70 -6.54 9.29
N MET A 107 -9.52 -7.03 10.22
CA MET A 107 -9.06 -7.61 11.48
C MET A 107 -9.94 -8.80 11.88
N ARG A 108 -9.30 -9.93 12.15
CA ARG A 108 -9.97 -11.06 12.77
C ARG A 108 -10.23 -10.81 14.24
N LEU A 109 -11.49 -10.85 14.65
CA LEU A 109 -11.92 -10.54 16.03
C LEU A 109 -11.25 -11.46 17.06
N LYS A 110 -11.05 -12.74 16.72
CA LYS A 110 -10.39 -13.71 17.62
C LYS A 110 -8.86 -13.62 17.62
N LYS A 111 -8.26 -12.92 16.65
CA LYS A 111 -6.80 -12.83 16.46
C LYS A 111 -6.43 -11.41 15.99
N PRO A 112 -6.66 -10.39 16.83
CA PRO A 112 -6.61 -8.99 16.42
C PRO A 112 -5.22 -8.51 15.99
N HIS A 113 -4.16 -9.18 16.44
CA HIS A 113 -2.77 -8.87 16.07
C HIS A 113 -2.27 -9.71 14.88
N HIS A 114 -3.07 -10.64 14.33
CA HIS A 114 -2.73 -11.32 13.08
C HIS A 114 -3.07 -10.40 11.91
N ILE A 115 -2.18 -10.34 10.91
CA ILE A 115 -2.45 -9.59 9.68
C ILE A 115 -3.37 -10.45 8.82
N GLU A 116 -4.63 -10.04 8.66
CA GLU A 116 -5.64 -10.84 7.96
C GLU A 116 -5.47 -10.80 6.43
N LEU A 117 -5.11 -9.65 5.86
CA LEU A 117 -5.00 -9.47 4.40
C LEU A 117 -3.66 -9.95 3.87
N GLU A 118 -3.69 -10.68 2.75
CA GLU A 118 -2.50 -11.31 2.16
C GLU A 118 -1.47 -10.27 1.70
N TYR A 119 -1.90 -9.19 1.04
CA TYR A 119 -0.98 -8.13 0.62
C TYR A 119 -0.28 -7.49 1.83
N ALA A 120 -1.01 -7.29 2.94
CA ALA A 120 -0.45 -6.69 4.15
C ALA A 120 0.55 -7.63 4.82
N GLN A 121 0.35 -8.95 4.73
CA GLN A 121 1.39 -9.91 5.13
C GLN A 121 2.62 -9.77 4.24
N GLN A 122 2.46 -9.71 2.91
CA GLN A 122 3.57 -9.52 1.97
C GLN A 122 4.31 -8.18 2.17
N MET A 123 3.64 -7.13 2.64
CA MET A 123 4.30 -5.87 3.01
C MET A 123 5.35 -6.03 4.12
N MET A 124 5.38 -7.16 4.83
CA MET A 124 6.41 -7.51 5.82
C MET A 124 7.62 -8.25 5.21
N ALA A 125 7.67 -8.45 3.89
CA ALA A 125 8.76 -9.17 3.22
C ALA A 125 10.16 -8.56 3.42
N TRP A 126 10.25 -7.29 3.84
CA TRP A 126 11.50 -6.66 4.28
C TRP A 126 12.20 -7.42 5.41
N LEU A 127 11.47 -8.20 6.23
CA LEU A 127 12.02 -9.05 7.30
C LEU A 127 12.97 -10.15 6.78
N LEU A 128 12.91 -10.50 5.50
CA LEU A 128 13.85 -11.42 4.85
C LEU A 128 15.28 -10.86 4.82
N PHE A 129 15.41 -9.54 4.80
CA PHE A 129 16.69 -8.85 4.57
C PHE A 129 17.18 -8.10 5.81
N LEU A 130 16.27 -7.65 6.68
CA LEU A 130 16.62 -6.90 7.88
C LEU A 130 16.27 -7.67 9.16
N ALA A 131 17.18 -7.57 10.14
CA ALA A 131 16.80 -7.73 11.54
C ALA A 131 15.84 -6.61 11.94
N THR A 132 15.10 -6.78 13.03
CA THR A 132 14.17 -5.75 13.53
C THR A 132 14.91 -4.41 13.72
N PRO A 133 14.59 -3.37 12.93
CA PRO A 133 15.28 -2.09 13.04
C PRO A 133 14.81 -1.33 14.27
N ALA A 134 15.56 -0.30 14.67
CA ALA A 134 15.20 0.55 15.80
C ALA A 134 13.90 1.35 15.57
N ARG A 135 13.60 1.71 14.31
CA ARG A 135 12.44 2.52 13.91
C ARG A 135 11.77 1.94 12.67
N ILE A 136 10.45 1.75 12.76
CA ILE A 136 9.57 1.26 11.69
C ILE A 136 8.45 2.30 11.51
N VAL A 137 8.18 2.70 10.26
CA VAL A 137 7.14 3.69 9.96
C VAL A 137 6.16 3.17 8.91
N GLN A 138 4.87 3.39 9.13
CA GLN A 138 3.81 3.20 8.13
C GLN A 138 3.26 4.55 7.68
N LEU A 139 3.19 4.78 6.38
CA LEU A 139 2.43 5.86 5.77
C LEU A 139 1.08 5.28 5.34
N GLY A 140 0.00 5.75 5.98
CA GLY A 140 -1.32 5.12 5.97
C GLY A 140 -1.50 4.20 7.18
N LEU A 141 -2.60 4.39 7.94
CA LEU A 141 -2.89 3.56 9.12
C LEU A 141 -3.87 2.43 8.80
N GLY A 142 -4.95 2.72 8.06
CA GLY A 142 -6.02 1.76 7.76
C GLY A 142 -6.58 1.09 9.02
N ALA A 143 -6.76 -0.24 8.97
CA ALA A 143 -7.17 -1.05 10.14
C ALA A 143 -6.02 -1.29 11.15
N ALA A 144 -4.91 -0.55 11.03
CA ALA A 144 -3.70 -0.62 11.84
C ALA A 144 -3.03 -1.99 11.90
N ALA A 145 -3.28 -2.86 10.91
CA ALA A 145 -2.79 -4.24 10.89
C ALA A 145 -1.25 -4.32 10.98
N LEU A 146 -0.55 -3.58 10.12
CA LEU A 146 0.91 -3.50 10.10
C LEU A 146 1.45 -2.89 11.40
N THR A 147 0.87 -1.77 11.82
CA THR A 147 1.30 -0.99 13.00
C THR A 147 1.19 -1.80 14.29
N LYS A 148 0.02 -2.39 14.58
CA LYS A 148 -0.16 -3.17 15.81
C LYS A 148 0.60 -4.51 15.77
N PHE A 149 0.78 -5.10 14.59
CA PHE A 149 1.63 -6.28 14.42
C PHE A 149 3.09 -5.95 14.78
N ALA A 150 3.64 -4.89 14.19
CA ALA A 150 5.01 -4.45 14.45
C ALA A 150 5.21 -4.08 15.93
N HIS A 151 4.27 -3.33 16.53
CA HIS A 151 4.32 -2.95 17.95
C HIS A 151 4.31 -4.18 18.87
N ARG A 152 3.49 -5.18 18.56
CA ARG A 152 3.36 -6.41 19.36
C ARG A 152 4.59 -7.30 19.25
N PHE A 153 5.03 -7.59 18.03
CA PHE A 153 5.97 -8.70 17.76
C PHE A 153 7.40 -8.26 17.45
N LEU A 154 7.62 -7.02 17.01
CA LEU A 154 8.95 -6.54 16.57
C LEU A 154 9.59 -5.66 17.65
N ARG A 155 9.88 -6.25 18.81
CA ARG A 155 10.62 -5.58 19.89
C ARG A 155 12.13 -5.62 19.59
N PRO A 156 12.90 -4.55 19.88
CA PRO A 156 12.54 -3.33 20.62
C PRO A 156 12.15 -2.12 19.74
N ALA A 157 11.77 -2.30 18.47
CA ALA A 157 11.48 -1.18 17.55
C ALA A 157 10.47 -0.16 18.07
N LYS A 158 10.75 1.13 17.87
CA LYS A 158 9.74 2.19 17.85
C LYS A 158 8.94 2.08 16.55
N VAL A 159 7.62 2.12 16.65
CA VAL A 159 6.67 1.94 15.57
C VAL A 159 5.82 3.19 15.46
N GLU A 160 5.77 3.76 14.27
CA GLU A 160 5.01 4.98 14.01
C GLU A 160 4.10 4.78 12.81
N ALA A 161 2.90 5.34 12.87
CA ALA A 161 1.99 5.42 11.73
C ALA A 161 1.63 6.87 11.44
N VAL A 162 1.51 7.21 10.17
CA VAL A 162 1.14 8.55 9.70
C VAL A 162 -0.18 8.43 8.96
N GLU A 163 -1.22 9.08 9.47
CA GLU A 163 -2.58 9.02 8.93
C GLU A 163 -3.14 10.42 8.74
N LEU A 164 -3.70 10.69 7.56
CA LEU A 164 -4.24 12.00 7.25
C LEU A 164 -5.68 12.19 7.77
N ASN A 165 -6.46 11.10 7.83
CA ASN A 165 -7.87 11.15 8.21
C ASN A 165 -8.04 10.82 9.71
N PRO A 166 -8.41 11.79 10.56
CA PRO A 166 -8.58 11.57 12.00
C PRO A 166 -9.66 10.52 12.33
N ALA A 167 -10.67 10.35 11.46
CA ALA A 167 -11.69 9.31 11.64
C ALA A 167 -11.11 7.90 11.54
N VAL A 168 -10.05 7.70 10.73
CA VAL A 168 -9.34 6.42 10.63
C VAL A 168 -8.55 6.16 11.91
N VAL A 169 -7.91 7.17 12.49
CA VAL A 169 -7.22 7.05 13.78
C VAL A 169 -8.19 6.64 14.89
N VAL A 170 -9.35 7.29 14.98
CA VAL A 170 -10.40 6.94 15.94
C VAL A 170 -10.89 5.51 15.72
N ALA A 171 -11.17 5.11 14.48
CA ALA A 171 -11.61 3.76 14.16
C ALA A 171 -10.53 2.72 14.48
N ALA A 172 -9.26 3.00 14.21
CA ALA A 172 -8.17 2.10 14.50
C ALA A 172 -8.09 1.75 15.99
N ARG A 173 -8.26 2.75 16.87
CA ARG A 173 -8.23 2.55 18.34
C ARG A 173 -9.50 1.90 18.87
N THR A 174 -10.67 2.34 18.40
CA THR A 174 -11.96 1.93 18.98
C THR A 174 -12.51 0.64 18.36
N MET A 175 -12.23 0.40 17.08
CA MET A 175 -12.80 -0.72 16.31
C MET A 175 -11.75 -1.73 15.83
N PHE A 176 -10.45 -1.40 15.81
CA PHE A 176 -9.40 -2.31 15.32
C PHE A 176 -8.29 -2.60 16.32
N GLU A 177 -8.55 -2.40 17.61
CA GLU A 177 -7.67 -2.81 18.72
C GLU A 177 -6.23 -2.30 18.62
N LEU A 178 -6.03 -1.11 18.03
CA LEU A 178 -4.77 -0.39 18.18
C LEU A 178 -4.69 0.14 19.63
N PRO A 179 -3.74 -0.32 20.47
CA PRO A 179 -3.60 0.18 21.85
C PRO A 179 -3.27 1.68 21.82
N PRO A 180 -3.46 2.46 22.91
CA PRO A 180 -3.01 3.85 22.99
C PRO A 180 -1.50 4.00 22.72
N ASP A 181 -1.08 5.23 22.40
CA ASP A 181 0.34 5.52 22.24
C ASP A 181 1.11 5.30 23.54
N ASP A 182 2.35 4.84 23.40
CA ASP A 182 3.27 4.54 24.47
C ASP A 182 4.70 4.90 24.07
N ALA A 183 5.71 4.52 24.86
CA ALA A 183 7.11 4.82 24.58
C ALA A 183 7.62 4.23 23.24
N ARG A 184 6.92 3.24 22.66
CA ARG A 184 7.25 2.57 21.40
C ARG A 184 6.26 2.87 20.28
N LEU A 185 5.01 3.22 20.56
CA LEU A 185 3.97 3.46 19.56
C LEU A 185 3.59 4.93 19.48
N THR A 186 3.60 5.49 18.28
CA THR A 186 3.09 6.84 18.03
C THR A 186 2.25 6.87 16.75
N VAL A 187 1.07 7.50 16.78
CA VAL A 187 0.29 7.77 15.56
C VAL A 187 0.24 9.27 15.32
N HIS A 188 0.69 9.68 14.14
CA HIS A 188 0.73 11.07 13.70
C HIS A 188 -0.46 11.37 12.80
N GLU A 189 -1.30 12.32 13.22
CA GLU A 189 -2.33 12.91 12.35
C GLU A 189 -1.68 13.98 11.45
N ARG A 190 -0.99 13.54 10.38
CA ARG A 190 -0.19 14.40 9.49
C ARG A 190 -0.23 13.90 8.05
N ASP A 191 0.03 14.79 7.10
CA ASP A 191 0.24 14.40 5.72
C ASP A 191 1.56 13.63 5.54
N ALA A 192 1.52 12.55 4.77
CA ALA A 192 2.68 11.70 4.51
C ALA A 192 3.78 12.44 3.72
N TRP A 193 3.42 13.37 2.83
CA TRP A 193 4.36 14.25 2.14
C TRP A 193 5.12 15.13 3.13
N ASP A 194 4.42 15.74 4.08
CA ASP A 194 5.05 16.58 5.09
C ASP A 194 5.95 15.77 6.02
N PHE A 195 5.55 14.55 6.36
CA PHE A 195 6.36 13.65 7.18
C PHE A 195 7.70 13.30 6.50
N VAL A 196 7.69 12.92 5.23
CA VAL A 196 8.93 12.52 4.53
C VAL A 196 9.84 13.70 4.17
N ASN A 197 9.29 14.92 4.12
CA ASN A 197 10.07 16.14 3.92
C ASN A 197 10.63 16.72 5.23
N ASP A 198 10.20 16.19 6.38
CA ASP A 198 10.75 16.56 7.67
C ASP A 198 12.18 16.02 7.83
N ARG A 199 13.14 16.92 8.01
CA ARG A 199 14.56 16.56 8.08
C ARG A 199 14.89 15.72 9.31
N GLU A 200 14.08 15.78 10.37
CA GLU A 200 14.27 14.92 11.55
C GLU A 200 14.08 13.44 11.23
N ASN A 201 13.37 13.12 10.14
CA ASN A 201 13.16 11.74 9.71
C ASN A 201 14.29 11.20 8.81
N HIS A 202 15.16 12.06 8.29
CA HIS A 202 16.18 11.67 7.29
C HIS A 202 17.25 10.75 7.89
N GLY A 203 17.51 9.61 7.24
CA GLY A 203 18.50 8.63 7.68
C GLY A 203 18.14 7.83 8.93
N THR A 204 16.89 7.85 9.39
CA THR A 204 16.51 7.29 10.71
C THR A 204 15.64 6.04 10.66
N ILE A 205 15.02 5.73 9.52
CA ILE A 205 13.99 4.69 9.42
C ILE A 205 14.57 3.43 8.80
N GLY A 206 14.50 2.29 9.50
CA GLY A 206 15.00 1.03 8.95
C GLY A 206 14.00 0.36 8.00
N ALA A 207 12.70 0.43 8.33
CA ALA A 207 11.64 -0.08 7.47
C ALA A 207 10.50 0.96 7.34
N LEU A 208 10.15 1.32 6.10
CA LEU A 208 9.06 2.26 5.80
C LEU A 208 8.03 1.59 4.89
N GLN A 209 6.76 1.58 5.28
CA GLN A 209 5.71 0.90 4.54
C GLN A 209 4.71 1.93 4.01
N ILE A 210 4.41 1.90 2.71
CA ILE A 210 3.50 2.84 2.05
C ILE A 210 2.23 2.10 1.66
N ASP A 211 1.15 2.41 2.35
CA ASP A 211 -0.18 1.83 2.17
C ASP A 211 -1.25 2.95 2.13
N VAL A 212 -0.97 3.98 1.32
CA VAL A 212 -1.85 5.15 1.16
C VAL A 212 -2.73 4.98 -0.07
N TYR A 213 -4.05 4.98 0.12
CA TYR A 213 -5.04 4.94 -0.96
C TYR A 213 -6.08 6.04 -0.76
N ASP A 214 -6.65 6.52 -1.87
CA ASP A 214 -7.85 7.35 -1.78
C ASP A 214 -9.11 6.51 -1.52
N ALA A 215 -10.22 7.19 -1.24
CA ALA A 215 -11.52 6.57 -0.97
C ALA A 215 -12.08 5.73 -2.13
N THR A 216 -11.54 5.92 -3.33
CA THR A 216 -11.88 5.12 -4.52
C THR A 216 -10.92 3.97 -4.77
N ALA A 217 -9.99 3.72 -3.83
CA ALA A 217 -8.92 2.75 -3.99
C ALA A 217 -8.06 2.98 -5.25
N ARG A 218 -7.92 4.23 -5.72
CA ARG A 218 -7.19 4.54 -6.96
C ARG A 218 -5.74 4.85 -6.70
N GLY A 219 -4.92 3.79 -6.69
CA GLY A 219 -3.45 3.86 -6.62
C GLY A 219 -2.89 4.63 -5.42
N PRO A 220 -1.55 4.65 -5.25
CA PRO A 220 -0.96 5.56 -4.29
C PRO A 220 -1.24 7.00 -4.72
N VAL A 221 -1.89 7.76 -3.84
CA VAL A 221 -2.13 9.21 -4.02
C VAL A 221 -0.80 9.96 -4.15
N LEU A 222 0.26 9.40 -3.56
CA LEU A 222 1.63 9.90 -3.59
C LEU A 222 2.50 8.94 -4.42
N ASP A 223 2.57 9.17 -5.73
CA ASP A 223 3.24 8.25 -6.66
C ASP A 223 4.39 8.89 -7.46
N SER A 224 4.87 10.07 -7.06
CA SER A 224 5.89 10.84 -7.79
C SER A 224 7.33 10.39 -7.47
N VAL A 225 8.26 10.64 -8.39
CA VAL A 225 9.70 10.41 -8.15
C VAL A 225 10.19 11.23 -6.95
N ALA A 226 9.73 12.48 -6.84
CA ALA A 226 10.10 13.36 -5.74
C ALA A 226 9.67 12.78 -4.38
N PHE A 227 8.46 12.21 -4.31
CA PHE A 227 7.98 11.53 -3.11
C PHE A 227 8.84 10.33 -2.77
N TYR A 228 9.10 9.45 -3.75
CA TYR A 228 9.92 8.27 -3.52
C TYR A 228 11.39 8.61 -3.17
N ARG A 229 11.93 9.73 -3.67
CA ARG A 229 13.24 10.23 -3.23
C ARG A 229 13.20 10.74 -1.79
N ALA A 230 12.15 11.44 -1.38
CA ALA A 230 11.97 11.87 0.01
C ALA A 230 11.80 10.67 0.96
N VAL A 231 11.05 9.65 0.55
CA VAL A 231 10.96 8.36 1.26
C VAL A 231 12.34 7.74 1.40
N ARG A 232 13.12 7.64 0.31
CA ARG A 232 14.48 7.09 0.36
C ARG A 232 15.39 7.88 1.29
N ALA A 233 15.28 9.21 1.32
CA ALA A 233 16.05 10.06 2.23
C ALA A 233 15.73 9.80 3.71
N CYS A 234 14.52 9.34 4.03
CA CYS A 234 14.13 8.94 5.38
C CYS A 234 14.72 7.60 5.84
N LEU A 235 15.07 6.73 4.88
CA LEU A 235 15.62 5.41 5.19
C LEU A 235 17.07 5.53 5.68
N THR A 236 17.47 4.63 6.58
CA THR A 236 18.88 4.45 6.96
C THR A 236 19.72 3.98 5.77
N ASP A 237 21.05 3.97 5.93
CA ASP A 237 22.00 3.42 4.94
C ASP A 237 21.73 1.97 4.53
N ALA A 238 20.96 1.21 5.32
CA ALA A 238 20.52 -0.14 5.00
C ALA A 238 19.02 -0.30 5.32
N GLY A 239 18.21 0.62 4.83
CA GLY A 239 16.76 0.62 4.99
C GLY A 239 16.01 0.02 3.80
N ILE A 240 14.77 -0.38 4.04
CA ILE A 240 13.87 -0.92 3.02
C ILE A 240 12.52 -0.22 3.08
N ALA A 241 12.02 0.20 1.92
CA ALA A 241 10.64 0.59 1.75
C ALA A 241 9.82 -0.58 1.16
N THR A 242 8.59 -0.79 1.65
CA THR A 242 7.59 -1.64 0.99
C THR A 242 6.40 -0.82 0.56
N ILE A 243 5.89 -1.05 -0.66
CA ILE A 243 4.86 -0.25 -1.28
C ILE A 243 3.76 -1.17 -1.80
N ASN A 244 2.52 -0.91 -1.40
CA ASN A 244 1.35 -1.60 -1.95
C ASN A 244 0.93 -0.96 -3.28
N LEU A 245 0.91 -1.74 -4.35
CA LEU A 245 0.55 -1.29 -5.70
C LEU A 245 -0.58 -2.14 -6.27
N PHE A 246 -1.39 -1.59 -7.19
CA PHE A 246 -2.32 -2.38 -7.99
C PHE A 246 -1.58 -3.01 -9.16
N GLY A 247 -1.62 -4.34 -9.28
CA GLY A 247 -0.90 -5.12 -10.30
C GLY A 247 -1.49 -5.00 -11.70
N ASP A 248 -2.82 -5.15 -11.82
CA ASP A 248 -3.56 -5.07 -13.10
C ASP A 248 -4.11 -3.66 -13.37
N HIS A 249 -3.30 -2.63 -13.09
CA HIS A 249 -3.65 -1.24 -13.36
C HIS A 249 -2.52 -0.53 -14.12
N PRO A 250 -2.81 0.38 -15.09
CA PRO A 250 -1.78 1.11 -15.83
C PRO A 250 -0.79 1.89 -14.95
N SER A 251 -1.19 2.23 -13.72
CA SER A 251 -0.31 2.89 -12.75
C SER A 251 0.82 1.98 -12.26
N PHE A 252 0.73 0.65 -12.37
CA PHE A 252 1.78 -0.26 -11.93
C PHE A 252 3.12 0.03 -12.62
N VAL A 253 3.12 0.02 -13.96
CA VAL A 253 4.33 0.25 -14.78
C VAL A 253 4.89 1.65 -14.50
N ARG A 254 4.02 2.65 -14.36
CA ARG A 254 4.42 4.01 -14.01
C ARG A 254 5.07 4.09 -12.63
N ASN A 255 4.50 3.43 -11.63
CA ASN A 255 5.05 3.36 -10.28
C ASN A 255 6.41 2.67 -10.26
N MET A 256 6.52 1.52 -10.93
CA MET A 256 7.80 0.81 -11.02
C MET A 256 8.89 1.64 -11.68
N LYS A 257 8.58 2.39 -12.75
CA LYS A 257 9.55 3.30 -13.37
C LYS A 257 10.03 4.38 -12.38
N ARG A 258 9.11 4.99 -11.64
CA ARG A 258 9.43 6.06 -10.69
C ARG A 258 10.16 5.57 -9.45
N LEU A 259 9.81 4.39 -8.94
CA LEU A 259 10.52 3.73 -7.86
C LEU A 259 11.95 3.39 -8.30
N ASN A 260 12.14 2.80 -9.49
CA ASN A 260 13.47 2.51 -10.02
C ASN A 260 14.31 3.78 -10.18
N GLU A 261 13.72 4.88 -10.62
CA GLU A 261 14.44 6.17 -10.70
C GLU A 261 14.82 6.71 -9.32
N ALA A 262 13.95 6.59 -8.31
CA ALA A 262 14.21 7.09 -6.97
C ALA A 262 15.19 6.23 -6.16
N PHE A 263 15.19 4.91 -6.38
CA PHE A 263 15.99 3.92 -5.66
C PHE A 263 17.16 3.35 -6.49
N GLU A 264 17.50 4.00 -7.60
CA GLU A 264 18.66 3.67 -8.44
C GLU A 264 18.63 2.21 -8.94
N GLY A 265 17.45 1.75 -9.39
CA GLY A 265 17.26 0.40 -9.91
C GLY A 265 17.12 -0.69 -8.84
N ARG A 266 17.31 -0.38 -7.56
CA ARG A 266 17.20 -1.36 -6.46
C ARG A 266 15.76 -1.58 -6.01
N VAL A 267 14.91 -2.04 -6.94
CA VAL A 267 13.48 -2.27 -6.69
C VAL A 267 13.04 -3.59 -7.30
N ILE A 268 12.34 -4.41 -6.51
CA ILE A 268 11.69 -5.64 -7.00
C ILE A 268 10.24 -5.69 -6.54
N ALA A 269 9.35 -6.14 -7.41
CA ALA A 269 7.95 -6.39 -7.06
C ALA A 269 7.71 -7.88 -6.97
N LEU A 270 7.08 -8.33 -5.88
CA LEU A 270 6.60 -9.70 -5.74
C LEU A 270 5.49 -10.00 -6.77
N PRO A 271 5.17 -11.29 -6.99
CA PRO A 271 4.02 -11.69 -7.78
C PRO A 271 2.72 -11.14 -7.19
N GLU A 272 1.72 -11.02 -8.05
CA GLU A 272 0.38 -10.56 -7.66
C GLU A 272 -0.28 -11.54 -6.69
N VAL A 273 -0.91 -11.01 -5.65
CA VAL A 273 -1.76 -11.78 -4.72
C VAL A 273 -3.20 -11.85 -5.23
N HIS A 274 -4.01 -12.71 -4.62
CA HIS A 274 -5.38 -13.00 -5.08
C HIS A 274 -6.30 -11.77 -5.24
N GLU A 275 -6.00 -10.68 -4.55
CA GLU A 275 -6.77 -9.44 -4.54
C GLU A 275 -6.33 -8.43 -5.61
N GLY A 276 -5.30 -8.75 -6.40
CA GLY A 276 -4.78 -7.88 -7.46
C GLY A 276 -3.66 -6.93 -7.01
N ASN A 277 -3.26 -6.99 -5.74
CA ASN A 277 -2.16 -6.20 -5.21
C ASN A 277 -0.80 -6.81 -5.58
N ARG A 278 0.20 -5.94 -5.76
CA ARG A 278 1.60 -6.28 -5.92
C ARG A 278 2.43 -5.45 -4.95
N ILE A 279 3.24 -6.13 -4.14
CA ILE A 279 4.11 -5.45 -3.18
C ILE A 279 5.48 -5.22 -3.81
N ALA A 280 5.89 -3.97 -3.90
CA ALA A 280 7.25 -3.59 -4.26
C ALA A 280 8.12 -3.44 -3.02
N LEU A 281 9.35 -3.95 -3.09
CA LEU A 281 10.44 -3.73 -2.13
C LEU A 281 11.47 -2.82 -2.80
N ALA A 282 11.84 -1.74 -2.13
CA ALA A 282 12.83 -0.77 -2.61
C ALA A 282 13.93 -0.58 -1.55
N PHE A 283 15.19 -0.74 -1.96
CA PHE A 283 16.33 -0.82 -1.04
C PHE A 283 17.16 0.48 -1.10
N SER A 284 17.38 1.12 0.05
CA SER A 284 18.22 2.33 0.11
C SER A 284 19.72 2.03 0.15
N GLY A 285 20.08 0.84 0.65
CA GLY A 285 21.46 0.47 0.94
C GLY A 285 22.29 -0.07 -0.23
N PRO A 286 23.48 -0.62 0.05
CA PRO A 286 24.36 -1.13 -0.99
C PRO A 286 23.71 -2.26 -1.78
N ALA A 287 24.28 -2.55 -2.95
CA ALA A 287 23.88 -3.72 -3.73
C ALA A 287 23.92 -4.98 -2.87
N LEU A 288 22.89 -5.81 -2.97
CA LEU A 288 22.79 -7.05 -2.22
C LEU A 288 23.14 -8.23 -3.12
N ASP A 289 23.83 -9.21 -2.55
CA ASP A 289 23.95 -10.54 -3.11
C ASP A 289 23.79 -11.56 -1.99
N VAL A 290 22.61 -12.17 -1.92
CA VAL A 290 22.21 -13.03 -0.79
C VAL A 290 21.83 -14.41 -1.33
N PRO A 291 22.50 -15.49 -0.90
CA PRO A 291 22.12 -16.84 -1.28
C PRO A 291 20.66 -17.11 -0.92
N TYR A 292 19.88 -17.68 -1.84
CA TYR A 292 18.48 -18.02 -1.57
C TYR A 292 18.34 -19.00 -0.40
N ALA A 293 19.32 -19.88 -0.19
CA ALA A 293 19.35 -20.76 0.99
C ALA A 293 19.36 -19.98 2.32
N ALA A 294 20.00 -18.80 2.36
CA ALA A 294 19.97 -17.92 3.52
C ALA A 294 18.60 -17.26 3.69
N LEU A 295 17.98 -16.81 2.59
CA LEU A 295 16.61 -16.27 2.60
C LEU A 295 15.58 -17.33 3.04
N GLU A 296 15.71 -18.58 2.59
CA GLU A 296 14.86 -19.70 2.99
C GLU A 296 15.01 -20.02 4.48
N LYS A 297 16.25 -20.02 5.00
CA LYS A 297 16.51 -20.18 6.44
C LYS A 297 15.86 -19.04 7.24
N ARG A 298 15.97 -17.80 6.77
CA ARG A 298 15.33 -16.62 7.39
C ARG A 298 13.82 -16.71 7.34
N ALA A 299 13.26 -17.16 6.22
CA ALA A 299 11.82 -17.34 6.03
C ALA A 299 11.22 -18.35 7.01
N ARG A 300 11.87 -19.51 7.21
CA ARG A 300 11.44 -20.51 8.21
C ARG A 300 11.42 -19.93 9.62
N LEU A 301 12.39 -19.08 9.97
CA LEU A 301 12.42 -18.40 11.26
C LEU A 301 11.26 -17.41 11.40
N ILE A 302 10.98 -16.63 10.35
CA ILE A 302 9.84 -15.70 10.33
C ILE A 302 8.53 -16.46 10.50
N GLU A 303 8.30 -17.53 9.74
CA GLU A 303 7.09 -18.36 9.88
C GLU A 303 6.93 -18.91 11.29
N ALA A 304 8.00 -19.48 11.86
CA ALA A 304 7.95 -20.08 13.19
C ALA A 304 7.74 -19.05 14.31
N LYS A 305 8.29 -17.84 14.19
CA LYS A 305 8.23 -16.81 15.24
C LYS A 305 7.05 -15.85 15.10
N LEU A 306 6.63 -15.60 13.87
CA LEU A 306 5.72 -14.51 13.51
C LEU A 306 4.45 -15.00 12.80
N GLY A 307 4.42 -16.26 12.33
CA GLY A 307 3.25 -16.83 11.65
C GLY A 307 2.95 -16.17 10.30
N LEU A 308 3.92 -15.49 9.69
CA LEU A 308 3.81 -14.87 8.36
C LEU A 308 4.36 -15.83 7.30
N PRO A 309 3.74 -15.97 6.11
CA PRO A 309 4.07 -16.99 5.10
C PRO A 309 5.34 -16.68 4.30
N ALA A 310 6.46 -16.49 4.99
CA ALA A 310 7.68 -15.94 4.40
C ALA A 310 8.35 -16.84 3.36
N GLN A 311 8.14 -18.15 3.37
CA GLN A 311 8.68 -19.03 2.33
C GLN A 311 8.03 -18.73 0.97
N GLN A 312 6.76 -18.31 0.95
CA GLN A 312 6.08 -17.90 -0.27
C GLN A 312 6.72 -16.63 -0.86
N TRP A 313 7.18 -15.71 -0.01
CA TRP A 313 7.86 -14.50 -0.46
C TRP A 313 9.20 -14.82 -1.12
N VAL A 314 9.96 -15.79 -0.59
CA VAL A 314 11.22 -16.25 -1.21
C VAL A 314 10.96 -16.87 -2.59
N LYS A 315 9.91 -17.69 -2.71
CA LYS A 315 9.47 -18.22 -4.01
C LYS A 315 9.11 -17.07 -4.97
N GLY A 316 8.36 -16.08 -4.50
CA GLY A 316 8.00 -14.91 -5.28
C GLY A 316 9.19 -14.07 -5.73
N LEU A 317 10.24 -13.95 -4.90
CA LEU A 317 11.50 -13.31 -5.27
C LEU A 317 12.21 -14.05 -6.41
N ARG A 318 12.27 -15.40 -6.35
CA ARG A 318 12.84 -16.23 -7.43
C ARG A 318 12.11 -15.98 -8.74
N GLU A 319 10.79 -16.10 -8.72
CA GLU A 319 9.93 -15.87 -9.90
C GLU A 319 10.11 -14.46 -10.47
N SER A 320 10.17 -13.44 -9.61
CA SER A 320 10.23 -12.03 -10.04
C SER A 320 11.63 -11.60 -10.49
N SER A 321 12.69 -12.24 -9.98
CA SER A 321 14.07 -11.93 -10.37
C SER A 321 14.43 -12.47 -11.75
N GLY A 322 13.72 -13.49 -12.25
CA GLY A 322 13.98 -14.13 -13.53
C GLY A 322 15.37 -14.77 -13.65
N LYS A 323 16.10 -14.91 -12.53
CA LYS A 323 17.44 -15.48 -12.47
C LYS A 323 17.36 -16.93 -11.98
N ASP A 324 17.90 -17.86 -12.75
CA ASP A 324 18.13 -19.26 -12.33
C ASP A 324 19.33 -19.40 -11.36
N GLY A 325 19.80 -18.29 -10.80
CA GLY A 325 20.96 -18.24 -9.92
C GLY A 325 20.68 -18.73 -8.50
N GLU A 326 21.73 -19.10 -7.79
CA GLU A 326 21.66 -19.54 -6.39
C GLU A 326 21.47 -18.37 -5.40
N SER A 327 21.65 -17.13 -5.85
CA SER A 327 21.54 -15.91 -5.05
C SER A 327 20.50 -14.93 -5.59
N PHE A 328 19.87 -14.21 -4.68
CA PHE A 328 19.13 -12.99 -4.95
C PHE A 328 20.11 -11.81 -5.00
N SER A 329 20.16 -11.11 -6.13
CA SER A 329 20.99 -9.90 -6.27
C SER A 329 20.20 -8.73 -6.84
N ILE A 330 20.36 -7.56 -6.21
CA ILE A 330 19.69 -6.30 -6.54
C ILE A 330 20.58 -5.10 -6.26
#